data_AF-A0A538NTG0-F1
#
_entry.id   AF-A0A538NTG0-F1
#
_cell.length_a   1.000
_cell.length_b   1.000
_cell.length_c   1.000
_cell.angle_alpha   90.00
_cell.angle_beta   90.00
_cell.angle_gamma   90.00
#
_symmetry.space_group_name_H-M   'P 1'
#
loop_
_entity.id
_entity.type
_entity.pdbx_description
1 polymer ?
#
loop_
_entity_poly.entity_id
_entity_poly.type
_entity_poly.pdbx_seq_one_letter_code
_entity_poly.pdbx_strand_id
1 'polypeptide(L)'
;MSKFAMGCGVVLAVLLFIVVIAALALGGSYNRLVTLDQEVNKRWGDVQTVYQRRADLIPNLVNTVAGAANFEKSTLTEVTNARASVGRVQLDPTKAPTDAAQLQQFQAAQGQLSNALSRLLLVSERYPELRATQNFRELQAQLEGTENRIAVERNNFNTAVQNFNTAVRRFPTNVIAGMFGFSSKPFFASQQGAERAPAVNFPSFGSPAPSPAATP
;
A
#
# COMPACT_ATOMS: atom_id res chain seq x y z
N MET A 1 31.21 -60.80 6.38
CA MET A 1 30.30 -59.95 7.20
C MET A 1 30.75 -58.49 7.31
N SER A 2 32.04 -58.14 7.22
CA SER A 2 32.53 -56.75 7.37
C SER A 2 32.12 -55.77 6.27
N LYS A 3 32.07 -56.21 4.99
CA LYS A 3 31.70 -55.34 3.86
C LYS A 3 30.24 -54.86 3.92
N PHE A 4 29.34 -55.69 4.46
CA PHE A 4 27.92 -55.36 4.62
C PHE A 4 27.68 -54.39 5.78
N ALA A 5 28.37 -54.58 6.91
CA ALA A 5 28.35 -53.65 8.04
C ALA A 5 28.96 -52.29 7.68
N MET A 6 30.04 -52.28 6.90
CA MET A 6 30.67 -51.05 6.39
C MET A 6 29.76 -50.30 5.40
N GLY A 7 29.06 -51.00 4.52
CA GLY A 7 28.06 -50.40 3.63
C GLY A 7 26.88 -49.78 4.39
N CYS A 8 26.37 -50.46 5.42
CA CYS A 8 25.29 -49.94 6.27
C CYS A 8 25.71 -48.69 7.06
N GLY A 9 26.96 -48.66 7.57
CA GLY A 9 27.51 -47.49 8.24
C GLY A 9 27.65 -46.27 7.33
N VAL A 10 28.07 -46.48 6.08
CA VAL A 10 28.15 -45.40 5.07
C VAL A 10 26.75 -44.86 4.72
N VAL A 11 25.75 -45.73 4.52
CA VAL A 11 24.37 -45.30 4.23
C VAL A 11 23.80 -44.48 5.39
N LEU A 12 24.00 -44.90 6.64
CA LEU A 12 23.56 -44.15 7.82
C LEU A 12 24.26 -42.79 7.94
N ALA A 13 25.56 -42.73 7.67
CA ALA A 13 26.31 -41.47 7.69
C ALA A 13 25.81 -40.50 6.60
N VAL A 14 25.51 -40.99 5.40
CA VAL A 14 24.93 -40.18 4.31
C VAL A 14 23.54 -39.67 4.68
N LEU A 15 22.68 -40.51 5.26
CA LEU A 15 21.35 -40.09 5.73
C LEU A 15 21.44 -39.03 6.84
N LEU A 16 22.32 -39.23 7.83
CA LEU A 16 22.55 -38.26 8.89
C LEU A 16 23.04 -36.92 8.34
N PHE A 17 23.97 -36.95 7.38
CA PHE A 17 24.48 -35.75 6.73
C PHE A 17 23.38 -34.99 5.96
N ILE A 18 22.51 -35.71 5.24
CA ILE A 18 21.34 -35.12 4.57
C ILE A 18 20.39 -34.48 5.59
N VAL A 19 20.13 -35.12 6.72
CA VAL A 19 19.27 -34.57 7.80
C VAL A 19 19.87 -33.29 8.39
N VAL A 20 21.19 -33.26 8.64
CA VAL A 20 21.86 -32.06 9.15
C VAL A 20 21.79 -30.90 8.15
N ILE A 21 22.04 -31.16 6.86
CA ILE A 21 21.90 -30.14 5.81
C ILE A 21 20.45 -29.64 5.73
N ALA A 22 19.47 -30.54 5.78
CA ALA A 22 18.07 -30.17 5.80
C ALA A 22 17.74 -29.29 7.01
N ALA A 23 18.16 -29.68 8.22
CA ALA A 23 17.92 -28.89 9.44
C ALA A 23 18.51 -27.47 9.35
N LEU A 24 19.74 -27.32 8.84
CA LEU A 24 20.38 -26.01 8.65
C LEU A 24 19.65 -25.16 7.59
N ALA A 25 19.25 -25.76 6.46
CA ALA A 25 18.50 -25.08 5.41
C ALA A 25 17.10 -24.63 5.89
N LEU A 26 16.47 -25.45 6.76
CA LEU A 26 15.18 -25.15 7.37
C LEU A 26 15.30 -23.98 8.38
N GLY A 27 16.34 -23.98 9.23
CA GLY A 27 16.59 -22.87 10.16
C GLY A 27 16.79 -21.52 9.45
N GLY A 28 17.57 -21.50 8.37
CA GLY A 28 17.77 -20.29 7.57
C GLY A 28 16.49 -19.78 6.89
N SER A 29 15.64 -20.70 6.44
CA SER A 29 14.36 -20.37 5.81
C SER A 29 13.34 -19.81 6.80
N TYR A 30 13.28 -20.33 8.03
CA TYR A 30 12.44 -19.77 9.10
C TYR A 30 12.84 -18.33 9.43
N ASN A 31 14.13 -18.09 9.67
CA ASN A 31 14.64 -16.74 9.97
C ASN A 31 14.32 -15.75 8.85
N ARG A 32 14.47 -16.19 7.59
CA ARG A 32 14.08 -15.38 6.42
C ARG A 32 12.60 -15.04 6.41
N LEU A 33 11.72 -16.00 6.69
CA LEU A 33 10.27 -15.76 6.76
C LEU A 33 9.92 -14.76 7.88
N VAL A 34 10.54 -14.89 9.06
CA VAL A 34 10.37 -13.93 10.15
C VAL A 34 10.81 -12.54 9.73
N THR A 35 11.98 -12.40 9.10
CA THR A 35 12.45 -11.09 8.61
C THR A 35 11.49 -10.47 7.60
N LEU A 36 10.98 -11.26 6.65
CA LEU A 36 10.04 -10.77 5.64
C LEU A 36 8.68 -10.41 6.26
N ASP A 37 8.18 -11.18 7.23
CA ASP A 37 6.95 -10.85 7.96
C ASP A 37 7.09 -9.54 8.74
N GLN A 38 8.21 -9.35 9.43
CA GLN A 38 8.51 -8.10 10.14
C GLN A 38 8.60 -6.90 9.18
N GLU A 39 9.21 -7.07 8.01
CA GLU A 39 9.24 -6.00 6.99
C GLU A 39 7.83 -5.66 6.50
N VAL A 40 6.96 -6.65 6.27
CA VAL A 40 5.55 -6.38 5.90
C VAL A 40 4.82 -5.61 7.01
N ASN A 41 4.98 -6.02 8.27
CA ASN A 41 4.36 -5.34 9.41
C ASN A 41 4.89 -3.90 9.58
N LYS A 42 6.18 -3.68 9.34
CA LYS A 42 6.77 -2.34 9.32
C LYS A 42 6.16 -1.47 8.23
N ARG A 43 6.08 -1.95 6.98
CA ARG A 43 5.46 -1.20 5.87
C ARG A 43 3.98 -0.93 6.12
N TRP A 44 3.29 -1.83 6.80
CA TRP A 44 1.93 -1.58 7.24
C TRP A 44 1.82 -0.42 8.23
N GLY A 45 2.74 -0.35 9.21
CA GLY A 45 2.85 0.77 10.13
C GLY A 45 3.12 2.10 9.40
N ASP A 46 3.96 2.08 8.36
CA ASP A 46 4.22 3.26 7.52
C ASP A 46 2.93 3.73 6.82
N VAL A 47 2.16 2.80 6.25
CA VAL A 47 0.86 3.08 5.63
C VAL A 47 -0.14 3.66 6.64
N GLN A 48 -0.25 3.08 7.83
CA GLN A 48 -1.13 3.56 8.88
C GLN A 48 -0.78 4.97 9.33
N THR A 49 0.52 5.27 9.45
CA THR A 49 1.01 6.59 9.85
C THR A 49 0.57 7.68 8.87
N VAL A 50 0.63 7.42 7.57
CA VAL A 50 0.22 8.41 6.55
C VAL A 50 -1.30 8.58 6.48
N TYR A 51 -2.07 7.50 6.65
CA TYR A 51 -3.53 7.60 6.74
C TYR A 51 -4.00 8.32 8.01
N GLN A 52 -3.34 8.08 9.15
CA GLN A 52 -3.61 8.77 10.39
C GLN A 52 -3.36 10.27 10.24
N ARG A 53 -2.22 10.67 9.67
CA ARG A 53 -1.92 12.08 9.37
C ARG A 53 -3.03 12.71 8.54
N ARG A 54 -3.54 12.04 7.52
CA ARG A 54 -4.65 12.55 6.69
C ARG A 54 -5.90 12.81 7.54
N ALA A 55 -6.25 11.87 8.42
CA ALA A 55 -7.40 12.00 9.30
C ALA A 55 -7.25 13.13 10.34
N ASP A 56 -6.02 13.40 10.77
CA ASP A 56 -5.67 14.45 11.74
C ASP A 56 -5.69 15.87 11.15
N LEU A 57 -5.53 16.00 9.83
CA LEU A 57 -5.64 17.29 9.13
C LEU A 57 -7.11 17.75 8.97
N ILE A 58 -8.07 16.82 9.01
CA ILE A 58 -9.47 17.11 8.70
C ILE A 58 -10.12 18.10 9.67
N PRO A 59 -9.96 18.01 11.00
CA PRO A 59 -10.55 18.99 11.91
C PRO A 59 -10.11 20.42 11.60
N ASN A 60 -8.81 20.62 11.30
CA ASN A 60 -8.28 21.93 10.93
C ASN A 60 -8.82 22.42 9.58
N LEU A 61 -8.98 21.52 8.62
CA LEU A 61 -9.63 21.81 7.34
C LEU A 61 -11.09 22.23 7.53
N VAL A 62 -11.87 21.46 8.27
CA VAL A 62 -13.29 21.75 8.53
C VAL A 62 -13.43 23.09 9.24
N ASN A 63 -12.61 23.38 10.25
CA ASN A 63 -12.64 24.66 10.95
C ASN A 63 -12.28 25.84 10.02
N THR A 64 -11.27 25.67 9.17
CA THR A 64 -10.84 26.71 8.22
C THR A 64 -11.94 27.01 7.20
N VAL A 65 -12.57 25.97 6.66
CA VAL A 65 -13.64 26.11 5.66
C VAL A 65 -14.93 26.62 6.29
N ALA A 66 -15.26 26.21 7.52
CA ALA A 66 -16.43 26.69 8.26
C ALA A 66 -16.36 28.19 8.58
N GLY A 67 -15.15 28.77 8.63
CA GLY A 67 -14.94 30.21 8.78
C GLY A 67 -15.32 31.03 7.54
N ALA A 68 -15.43 30.41 6.37
CA ALA A 68 -15.92 31.09 5.17
C ALA A 68 -17.45 31.25 5.25
N ALA A 69 -17.91 32.51 5.27
CA ALA A 69 -19.33 32.82 5.32
C ALA A 69 -20.08 32.16 4.15
N ASN A 70 -21.19 31.46 4.44
CA ASN A 70 -22.05 30.78 3.47
C ASN A 70 -21.47 29.53 2.77
N PHE A 71 -20.44 28.89 3.35
CA PHE A 71 -19.99 27.58 2.83
C PHE A 71 -21.06 26.49 2.99
N GLU A 72 -21.14 25.56 2.03
CA GLU A 72 -22.12 24.48 2.01
C GLU A 72 -21.98 23.51 3.19
N LYS A 73 -22.92 23.53 4.14
CA LYS A 73 -22.93 22.65 5.33
C LYS A 73 -22.99 21.16 4.98
N SER A 74 -23.66 20.81 3.89
CA SER A 74 -23.74 19.43 3.38
C SER A 74 -22.35 18.87 3.10
N THR A 75 -21.50 19.65 2.42
CA THR A 75 -20.14 19.26 2.04
C THR A 75 -19.24 19.03 3.25
N LEU A 76 -19.32 19.91 4.27
CA LEU A 76 -18.60 19.72 5.53
C LEU A 76 -19.09 18.49 6.32
N THR A 77 -20.40 18.24 6.26
CA THR A 77 -21.01 17.06 6.90
C THR A 77 -20.56 15.77 6.23
N GLU A 78 -20.46 15.74 4.90
CA GLU A 78 -19.91 14.61 4.16
C GLU A 78 -18.47 14.30 4.55
N VAL A 79 -17.60 15.32 4.63
CA VAL A 79 -16.19 15.13 5.05
C VAL A 79 -16.11 14.60 6.48
N THR A 80 -16.91 15.15 7.39
CA THR A 80 -16.97 14.71 8.79
C THR A 80 -17.44 13.26 8.90
N ASN A 81 -18.48 12.89 8.15
CA ASN A 81 -19.00 11.53 8.12
C ASN A 81 -18.00 10.55 7.50
N ALA A 82 -17.30 10.95 6.45
CA ALA A 82 -16.27 10.12 5.82
C ALA A 82 -15.08 9.89 6.76
N ARG A 83 -14.66 10.92 7.51
CA ARG A 83 -13.67 10.78 8.59
C ARG A 83 -14.13 9.78 9.67
N ALA A 84 -15.39 9.89 10.09
CA ALA A 84 -15.95 8.97 11.08
C ALA A 84 -15.99 7.52 10.55
N SER A 85 -16.27 7.32 9.26
CA SER A 85 -16.20 6.02 8.59
C SER A 85 -14.81 5.40 8.70
N VAL A 86 -13.75 6.19 8.43
CA VAL A 86 -12.36 5.76 8.60
C VAL A 86 -12.08 5.34 10.05
N GLY A 87 -12.54 6.12 11.03
CA GLY A 87 -12.38 5.81 12.45
C GLY A 87 -13.10 4.54 12.92
N ARG A 88 -14.10 4.05 12.17
CA ARG A 88 -14.80 2.78 12.48
C ARG A 88 -14.08 1.56 11.92
N VAL A 89 -13.29 1.73 10.86
CA VAL A 89 -12.54 0.64 10.22
C VAL A 89 -11.08 0.71 10.67
N GLN A 90 -10.86 0.39 11.94
CA GLN A 90 -9.53 0.33 12.53
C GLN A 90 -8.94 -1.08 12.37
N LEU A 91 -7.69 -1.11 11.89
CA LEU A 91 -6.88 -2.31 11.84
C LEU A 91 -5.67 -2.09 12.77
N ASP A 92 -5.14 -3.16 13.35
CA ASP A 92 -3.95 -3.09 14.19
C ASP A 92 -2.80 -2.44 13.42
N PRO A 93 -2.24 -1.31 13.88
CA PRO A 93 -1.18 -0.61 13.15
C PRO A 93 0.16 -1.37 13.16
N THR A 94 0.33 -2.32 14.08
CA THR A 94 1.57 -3.08 14.25
C THR A 94 1.56 -4.41 13.51
N LYS A 95 0.40 -4.84 13.00
CA LYS A 95 0.25 -6.12 12.31
C LYS A 95 -0.48 -5.94 10.99
N ALA A 96 0.19 -6.32 9.91
CA ALA A 96 -0.41 -6.28 8.60
C ALA A 96 -1.65 -7.21 8.54
N PRO A 97 -2.74 -6.77 7.90
CA PRO A 97 -3.94 -7.58 7.78
C PRO A 97 -3.62 -8.88 7.04
N THR A 98 -4.21 -9.97 7.50
CA THR A 98 -4.13 -11.28 6.85
C THR A 98 -5.38 -11.61 6.05
N ASP A 99 -6.48 -10.90 6.32
CA ASP A 99 -7.75 -11.03 5.60
C ASP A 99 -7.89 -9.95 4.52
N ALA A 100 -8.11 -10.39 3.28
CA ALA A 100 -8.35 -9.51 2.14
C ALA A 100 -9.62 -8.68 2.30
N ALA A 101 -10.67 -9.23 2.93
CA ALA A 101 -11.93 -8.51 3.15
C ALA A 101 -11.75 -7.34 4.11
N GLN A 102 -10.98 -7.53 5.19
CA GLN A 102 -10.62 -6.46 6.12
C GLN A 102 -9.81 -5.35 5.44
N LEU A 103 -8.80 -5.72 4.65
CA LEU A 103 -8.00 -4.74 3.90
C LEU A 103 -8.86 -4.01 2.84
N GLN A 104 -9.85 -4.66 2.23
CA GLN A 104 -10.77 -4.03 1.29
C GLN A 104 -11.72 -3.05 1.99
N GLN A 105 -12.27 -3.40 3.16
CA GLN A 105 -13.09 -2.50 3.95
C GLN A 105 -12.31 -1.25 4.36
N PHE A 106 -11.06 -1.42 4.80
CA PHE A 106 -10.16 -0.32 5.11
C PHE A 106 -9.96 0.59 3.89
N GLN A 107 -9.62 0.00 2.73
CA GLN A 107 -9.46 0.76 1.48
C GLN A 107 -10.74 1.51 1.07
N ALA A 108 -11.91 0.90 1.24
CA ALA A 108 -13.19 1.52 0.90
C ALA A 108 -13.46 2.74 1.79
N ALA A 109 -13.26 2.63 3.10
CA ALA A 109 -13.41 3.76 4.02
C ALA A 109 -12.42 4.90 3.69
N GLN A 110 -11.15 4.56 3.40
CA GLN A 110 -10.16 5.54 2.98
C GLN A 110 -10.51 6.20 1.64
N GLY A 111 -11.08 5.47 0.68
CA GLY A 111 -11.54 6.00 -0.60
C GLY A 111 -12.75 6.92 -0.48
N GLN A 112 -13.69 6.62 0.42
CA GLN A 112 -14.81 7.52 0.75
C GLN A 112 -14.31 8.88 1.25
N LEU A 113 -13.28 8.87 2.11
CA LEU A 113 -12.65 10.09 2.58
C LEU A 113 -11.95 10.85 1.45
N SER A 114 -11.15 10.19 0.60
CA SER A 114 -10.54 10.84 -0.57
C SER A 114 -11.61 11.53 -1.44
N ASN A 115 -12.70 10.83 -1.73
CA ASN A 115 -13.80 11.37 -2.56
C ASN A 115 -14.49 12.59 -1.92
N ALA A 116 -14.73 12.54 -0.60
CA ALA A 116 -15.32 13.67 0.12
C ALA A 116 -14.38 14.89 0.11
N LEU A 117 -13.07 14.68 0.27
CA LEU A 117 -12.07 15.75 0.16
C LEU A 117 -11.99 16.32 -1.25
N SER A 118 -12.04 15.49 -2.31
CA SER A 118 -12.07 15.97 -3.70
C SER A 118 -13.30 16.84 -3.97
N ARG A 119 -14.48 16.44 -3.46
CA ARG A 119 -15.70 17.26 -3.57
C ARG A 119 -15.58 18.58 -2.81
N LEU A 120 -15.02 18.56 -1.60
CA LEU A 120 -14.75 19.77 -0.82
C LEU A 120 -13.86 20.75 -1.60
N LEU A 121 -12.78 20.25 -2.20
CA LEU A 121 -11.85 21.06 -2.99
C LEU A 121 -12.56 21.66 -4.22
N LEU A 122 -13.34 20.87 -4.94
CA LEU A 122 -14.12 21.36 -6.08
C LEU A 122 -15.12 22.47 -5.68
N VAL A 123 -15.85 22.27 -4.59
CA VAL A 123 -16.79 23.28 -4.08
C VAL A 123 -16.05 24.53 -3.62
N SER A 124 -14.87 24.39 -3.00
CA SER A 124 -14.05 25.51 -2.55
C SER A 124 -13.58 26.42 -3.68
N GLU A 125 -13.54 25.94 -4.93
CA GLU A 125 -13.17 26.76 -6.08
C GLU A 125 -14.12 27.94 -6.30
N ARG A 126 -15.38 27.79 -5.86
CA ARG A 126 -16.45 28.78 -5.97
C ARG A 126 -16.38 29.88 -4.90
N TYR A 127 -15.44 29.79 -3.96
CA TYR A 127 -15.28 30.70 -2.81
C TYR A 127 -13.89 31.36 -2.85
N PRO A 128 -13.69 32.45 -3.62
CA PRO A 128 -12.38 33.09 -3.81
C PRO A 128 -11.70 33.52 -2.50
N GLU A 129 -12.48 33.99 -1.51
CA GLU A 129 -12.00 34.38 -0.19
C GLU A 129 -11.39 33.22 0.59
N LEU A 130 -11.98 32.02 0.48
CA LEU A 130 -11.42 30.81 1.09
C LEU A 130 -10.12 30.40 0.38
N ARG A 131 -10.09 30.45 -0.96
CA ARG A 131 -8.88 30.15 -1.75
C ARG A 131 -7.72 31.11 -1.47
N ALA A 132 -8.03 32.37 -1.16
CA ALA A 132 -7.03 33.37 -0.81
C ALA A 132 -6.47 33.17 0.61
N THR A 133 -7.16 32.39 1.46
CA THR A 133 -6.75 32.13 2.82
C THR A 133 -5.49 31.25 2.84
N GLN A 134 -4.42 31.77 3.45
CA GLN A 134 -3.13 31.07 3.54
C GLN A 134 -3.27 29.68 4.19
N ASN A 135 -3.98 29.59 5.32
CA ASN A 135 -4.21 28.33 6.04
C ASN A 135 -4.91 27.28 5.15
N PHE A 136 -5.85 27.69 4.30
CA PHE A 136 -6.56 26.77 3.41
C PHE A 136 -5.62 26.20 2.34
N ARG A 137 -4.79 27.05 1.72
CA ARG A 137 -3.79 26.62 0.72
C ARG A 137 -2.75 25.69 1.33
N GLU A 138 -2.30 25.96 2.55
CA GLU A 138 -1.36 25.10 3.28
C GLU A 138 -1.97 23.72 3.57
N LEU A 139 -3.22 23.68 4.04
CA LEU A 139 -3.94 22.43 4.29
C LEU A 139 -4.15 21.63 3.00
N GLN A 140 -4.49 22.29 1.89
CA GLN A 140 -4.60 21.65 0.58
C GLN A 140 -3.27 20.99 0.18
N ALA A 141 -2.15 21.72 0.27
CA ALA A 141 -0.83 21.20 -0.03
C ALA A 141 -0.43 20.03 0.88
N GLN A 142 -0.77 20.09 2.17
CA GLN A 142 -0.53 19.00 3.12
C GLN A 142 -1.36 17.75 2.80
N LEU A 143 -2.63 17.92 2.41
CA LEU A 143 -3.50 16.82 2.01
C LEU A 143 -3.01 16.16 0.72
N GLU A 144 -2.66 16.96 -0.29
CA GLU A 144 -2.07 16.46 -1.54
C GLU A 144 -0.77 15.69 -1.30
N GLY A 145 0.15 16.28 -0.53
CA GLY A 145 1.39 15.62 -0.14
C GLY A 145 1.16 14.33 0.63
N THR A 146 0.10 14.27 1.44
CA THR A 146 -0.28 13.05 2.16
C THR A 146 -0.87 12.00 1.22
N GLU A 147 -1.69 12.37 0.24
CA GLU A 147 -2.24 11.43 -0.75
C GLU A 147 -1.15 10.83 -1.64
N ASN A 148 -0.19 11.66 -2.07
CA ASN A 148 0.99 11.20 -2.81
C ASN A 148 1.80 10.19 -1.97
N ARG A 149 2.00 10.48 -0.68
CA ARG A 149 2.72 9.57 0.21
C ARG A 149 1.94 8.28 0.47
N ILE A 150 0.61 8.33 0.57
CA ILE A 150 -0.25 7.14 0.66
C ILE A 150 -0.02 6.23 -0.55
N ALA A 151 0.03 6.78 -1.77
CA ALA A 151 0.29 5.97 -2.97
C ALA A 151 1.66 5.28 -2.91
N VAL A 152 2.70 6.00 -2.48
CA VAL A 152 4.05 5.45 -2.31
C VAL A 152 4.07 4.34 -1.25
N GLU A 153 3.52 4.57 -0.06
CA GLU A 153 3.58 3.57 1.01
C GLU A 153 2.74 2.33 0.71
N ARG A 154 1.62 2.47 -0.02
CA ARG A 154 0.86 1.30 -0.52
C ARG A 154 1.69 0.45 -1.48
N ASN A 155 2.47 1.08 -2.37
CA ASN A 155 3.36 0.36 -3.28
C ASN A 155 4.52 -0.32 -2.53
N ASN A 156 5.10 0.37 -1.54
CA ASN A 156 6.14 -0.20 -0.67
C ASN A 156 5.61 -1.42 0.10
N PHE A 157 4.41 -1.31 0.68
CA PHE A 157 3.73 -2.42 1.34
C PHE A 157 3.49 -3.59 0.38
N ASN A 158 2.94 -3.33 -0.80
CA ASN A 158 2.70 -4.36 -1.80
C ASN A 158 4.00 -5.06 -2.22
N THR A 159 5.10 -4.32 -2.36
CA THR A 159 6.42 -4.91 -2.66
C THR A 159 6.89 -5.83 -1.54
N ALA A 160 6.74 -5.42 -0.28
CA ALA A 160 7.07 -6.27 0.87
C ALA A 160 6.20 -7.54 0.91
N VAL A 161 4.89 -7.39 0.69
CA VAL A 161 3.94 -8.51 0.61
C VAL A 161 4.30 -9.45 -0.53
N GLN A 162 4.71 -8.95 -1.69
CA GLN A 162 5.15 -9.77 -2.81
C GLN A 162 6.36 -10.62 -2.43
N ASN A 163 7.38 -10.02 -1.80
CA ASN A 163 8.58 -10.71 -1.36
C ASN A 163 8.26 -11.81 -0.34
N PHE A 164 7.42 -11.48 0.64
CA PHE A 164 6.96 -12.42 1.67
C PHE A 164 6.13 -13.56 1.07
N ASN A 165 5.11 -13.26 0.27
CA ASN A 165 4.23 -14.25 -0.38
C ASN A 165 5.02 -15.17 -1.31
N THR A 166 6.01 -14.64 -2.03
CA THR A 166 6.90 -15.42 -2.89
C THR A 166 7.72 -16.41 -2.05
N ALA A 167 8.29 -15.96 -0.92
CA ALA A 167 9.03 -16.84 -0.01
C ALA A 167 8.13 -17.93 0.60
N VAL A 168 6.92 -17.57 1.04
CA VAL A 168 5.92 -18.52 1.57
C VAL A 168 5.54 -19.60 0.56
N ARG A 169 5.54 -19.30 -0.74
CA ARG A 169 5.14 -20.25 -1.80
C ARG A 169 6.29 -21.04 -2.41
N ARG A 170 7.55 -20.66 -2.16
CA ARG A 170 8.72 -21.25 -2.81
C ARG A 170 9.22 -22.48 -2.05
N PHE A 171 9.53 -23.57 -2.76
CA PHE A 171 10.21 -24.73 -2.17
C PHE A 171 11.70 -24.42 -1.90
N PRO A 172 12.28 -24.84 -0.75
CA PRO A 172 11.67 -25.65 0.32
C PRO A 172 10.94 -24.84 1.42
N THR A 173 10.95 -23.51 1.35
CA THR A 173 10.41 -22.60 2.36
C THR A 173 8.90 -22.79 2.61
N ASN A 174 8.12 -23.21 1.61
CA ASN A 174 6.68 -23.48 1.73
C ASN A 174 6.31 -24.57 2.76
N VAL A 175 7.17 -25.58 2.94
CA VAL A 175 6.97 -26.64 3.93
C VAL A 175 7.05 -26.05 5.35
N ILE A 176 8.05 -25.19 5.57
CA ILE A 176 8.25 -24.49 6.85
C ILE A 176 7.14 -23.48 7.08
N ALA A 177 6.76 -22.75 6.03
CA ALA A 177 5.68 -21.79 6.10
C ALA A 177 4.38 -22.45 6.57
N GLY A 178 4.01 -23.60 5.99
CA GLY A 178 2.87 -24.39 6.44
C GLY A 178 3.00 -24.91 7.88
N MET A 179 4.18 -25.41 8.26
CA MET A 179 4.41 -25.97 9.60
C MET A 179 4.37 -24.92 10.73
N PHE A 180 4.83 -23.69 10.46
CA PHE A 180 4.88 -22.59 11.44
C PHE A 180 3.79 -21.53 11.24
N GLY A 181 2.84 -21.75 10.34
CA GLY A 181 1.67 -20.87 10.17
C GLY A 181 1.92 -19.57 9.39
N PHE A 182 3.01 -19.46 8.64
CA PHE A 182 3.20 -18.33 7.72
C PHE A 182 2.27 -18.48 6.51
N SER A 183 1.27 -17.61 6.43
CA SER A 183 0.27 -17.58 5.36
C SER A 183 0.44 -16.34 4.47
N SER A 184 0.03 -16.42 3.20
CA SER A 184 0.10 -15.28 2.28
C SER A 184 -0.74 -14.10 2.80
N LYS A 185 -0.24 -12.88 2.62
CA LYS A 185 -0.93 -11.63 2.98
C LYS A 185 -1.56 -10.97 1.75
N PRO A 186 -2.68 -10.24 1.91
CA PRO A 186 -3.35 -9.54 0.82
C PRO A 186 -2.57 -8.31 0.35
N PHE A 187 -2.78 -7.92 -0.90
CA PHE A 187 -2.26 -6.69 -1.48
C PHE A 187 -3.29 -5.55 -1.38
N PHE A 188 -2.81 -4.31 -1.32
CA PHE A 188 -3.64 -3.18 -1.73
C PHE A 188 -4.02 -3.34 -3.20
N ALA A 189 -5.30 -3.12 -3.51
CA ALA A 189 -5.75 -3.07 -4.89
C ALA A 189 -5.17 -1.83 -5.60
N SER A 190 -5.09 -1.87 -6.93
CA SER A 190 -4.85 -0.67 -7.73
C SER A 190 -5.95 0.36 -7.46
N GLN A 191 -5.62 1.65 -7.52
CA GLN A 191 -6.63 2.71 -7.43
C GLN A 191 -7.60 2.56 -8.62
N GLN A 192 -8.91 2.62 -8.36
CA GLN A 192 -9.91 2.70 -9.43
C GLN A 192 -9.58 3.90 -10.33
N GLY A 193 -9.47 3.68 -11.64
CA GLY A 193 -9.14 4.73 -12.62
C GLY A 193 -7.68 4.76 -13.07
N ALA A 194 -6.76 4.02 -12.43
CA ALA A 194 -5.39 3.85 -12.95
C ALA A 194 -5.34 3.17 -14.34
N GLU A 195 -6.43 2.49 -14.71
CA GLU A 195 -6.65 1.88 -16.03
C GLU A 195 -6.96 2.91 -17.12
N ARG A 196 -7.35 4.14 -16.75
CA ARG A 196 -7.69 5.22 -17.67
C ARG A 196 -6.57 6.26 -17.65
N ALA A 197 -5.58 6.07 -18.52
CA ALA A 197 -4.59 7.10 -18.78
C ALA A 197 -5.30 8.41 -19.21
N PRO A 198 -4.91 9.59 -18.68
CA PRO A 198 -5.45 10.85 -19.15
C PRO A 198 -5.17 11.00 -20.65
N ALA A 199 -6.19 11.29 -21.46
CA ALA A 199 -6.01 11.60 -22.86
C ALA A 199 -5.31 12.97 -22.97
N VAL A 200 -3.99 12.95 -23.19
CA VAL A 200 -3.23 14.18 -23.42
C VAL A 200 -3.42 14.58 -24.88
N ASN A 201 -4.46 15.36 -25.15
CA ASN A 201 -4.64 16.00 -26.45
C ASN A 201 -3.85 17.31 -26.46
N PHE A 202 -2.61 17.26 -26.94
CA PHE A 202 -1.91 18.48 -27.33
C PHE A 202 -2.60 19.06 -28.57
N PRO A 203 -3.06 20.32 -28.57
CA PRO A 203 -3.41 21.00 -29.82
C PRO A 203 -2.12 21.10 -30.65
N SER A 204 -2.12 20.34 -31.75
CA SER A 204 -1.05 20.17 -32.75
C SER A 204 0.17 21.09 -32.59
N PHE A 205 1.26 20.56 -32.04
CA PHE A 205 2.57 21.05 -32.48
C PHE A 205 2.68 20.71 -33.98
N GLY A 206 2.96 21.74 -34.77
CA GLY A 206 2.76 21.77 -36.22
C GLY A 206 3.20 20.50 -36.96
N SER A 207 2.46 20.19 -38.01
CA SER A 207 2.74 19.13 -38.97
C SER A 207 4.25 19.01 -39.25
N PRO A 208 4.84 17.80 -39.21
CA PRO A 208 6.23 17.64 -39.62
C PRO A 208 6.39 18.16 -41.06
N ALA A 209 7.40 19.01 -41.27
CA ALA A 209 7.75 19.52 -42.58
C ALA A 209 7.97 18.34 -43.55
N PRO A 210 7.53 18.43 -44.82
CA PRO A 210 7.71 17.36 -45.79
C PRO A 210 9.20 17.08 -45.98
N SER A 211 9.57 15.79 -45.95
CA SER A 211 10.94 15.33 -46.18
C SER A 211 11.44 15.80 -47.56
N PRO A 212 12.70 16.29 -47.66
CA PRO A 212 13.26 16.65 -48.95
C PRO A 212 13.37 15.39 -49.83
N ALA A 213 12.85 15.49 -51.05
CA ALA A 213 12.91 14.44 -52.05
C ALA A 213 14.36 14.05 -52.36
N ALA A 214 14.65 12.75 -52.35
CA ALA A 214 15.93 12.23 -52.82
C ALA A 214 16.05 12.49 -54.32
N THR A 215 16.99 13.33 -54.72
CA THR A 215 17.47 13.43 -56.11
C THR A 215 18.37 12.23 -56.45
N PRO A 216 18.37 11.79 -57.73
CA PRO A 216 18.87 10.49 -58.17
C PRO A 216 20.39 10.30 -58.06
#